data_AF-A0A059WXW9-F1
#
_entry.id   AF-A0A059WXW9-F1
#
_cell.length_a   1.000
_cell.length_b   1.000
_cell.length_c   1.000
_cell.angle_alpha   90.00
_cell.angle_beta   90.00
_cell.angle_gamma   90.00
#
_symmetry.space_group_name_H-M   'P 1'
#
loop_
_entity.id
_entity.type
_entity.pdbx_description
1 polymer ?
#
loop_
_entity_poly.entity_id
_entity_poly.type
_entity_poly.pdbx_seq_one_letter_code
_entity_poly.pdbx_strand_id
1 'polypeptide(L)'
;MQGKGVIKFFAILLGIVCIYQLSFTWVAKKVENDARIYAKGDTAKEKSYLDSVSGLPAYPVFNHTYQYCVERELALGLDLKGGMNVTMQVELVQLVKNLSNNNPDPAFNQALANANTIVKSGKSQSDYITVFVNEYEKLNPNGRLASIFSTKDNQAHLKFNASNSEVEAYLKDEANTAVEQSYTVLNTRIDQFGVTQPNIQKQQNNRITIELPGVKDRERVRKLLVGTANLEFYQTYDNLDAYPILNSLDKLLAAKSKLTDTSKT
;
A
#
# COMPACT_ATOMS: atom_id res chain seq x y z
N MET A 1 36.83 -43.26 -7.67
CA MET A 1 36.60 -42.64 -6.33
C MET A 1 37.17 -41.22 -6.20
N GLN A 2 37.53 -40.53 -7.30
CA GLN A 2 38.30 -39.25 -7.28
C GLN A 2 37.47 -37.98 -6.98
N GLY A 3 36.14 -38.04 -6.87
CA GLY A 3 35.30 -36.87 -6.53
C GLY A 3 35.06 -36.64 -5.03
N LYS A 4 35.39 -37.60 -4.16
CA LYS A 4 35.00 -37.55 -2.73
C LYS A 4 35.68 -36.40 -1.96
N GLY A 5 36.91 -36.02 -2.33
CA GLY A 5 37.62 -34.90 -1.71
C GLY A 5 36.99 -33.55 -2.05
N VAL A 6 36.61 -33.35 -3.32
CA VAL A 6 35.97 -32.13 -3.81
C VAL A 6 34.59 -31.94 -3.17
N ILE A 7 33.78 -33.01 -3.09
CA ILE A 7 32.46 -32.96 -2.45
C ILE A 7 32.57 -32.59 -0.95
N LYS A 8 33.53 -33.18 -0.22
CA LYS A 8 33.77 -32.84 1.19
C LYS A 8 34.22 -31.38 1.36
N PHE A 9 35.09 -30.88 0.49
CA PHE A 9 35.50 -29.48 0.50
C PHE A 9 34.32 -28.52 0.31
N PHE A 10 33.48 -28.76 -0.71
CA PHE A 10 32.28 -27.95 -0.93
C PHE A 10 31.27 -28.04 0.22
N ALA A 11 31.08 -29.23 0.81
CA ALA A 11 30.19 -29.38 1.97
C ALA A 11 30.68 -28.60 3.20
N ILE A 12 31.99 -28.61 3.47
CA ILE A 12 32.60 -27.82 4.55
C ILE A 12 32.44 -26.32 4.27
N LEU A 13 32.73 -25.89 3.05
CA LEU A 13 32.60 -24.49 2.64
C LEU A 13 31.15 -24.00 2.77
N LEU A 14 30.18 -24.79 2.30
CA LEU A 14 28.76 -24.51 2.48
C LEU A 14 28.39 -24.42 3.96
N GLY A 15 28.89 -25.34 4.80
CA GLY A 15 28.68 -25.30 6.25
C GLY A 15 29.18 -23.99 6.88
N ILE A 16 30.37 -23.52 6.50
CA ILE A 16 30.92 -22.24 6.97
C ILE A 16 30.03 -21.07 6.52
N VAL A 17 29.59 -21.05 5.27
CA VAL A 17 28.69 -20.01 4.74
C VAL A 17 27.34 -20.03 5.50
N CYS A 18 26.78 -21.18 5.78
CA CYS A 18 25.54 -21.31 6.56
C CYS A 18 25.71 -20.77 7.99
N ILE A 19 26.82 -21.09 8.67
CA ILE A 19 27.12 -20.57 10.00
C ILE A 19 27.24 -19.04 9.96
N TYR A 20 27.90 -18.49 8.94
CA TYR A 20 28.01 -17.05 8.74
C TYR A 20 26.66 -16.37 8.49
N GLN A 21 25.72 -16.99 7.76
CA GLN A 21 24.38 -16.43 7.59
C GLN A 21 23.56 -16.51 8.88
N LEU A 22 23.67 -17.61 9.62
CA LEU A 22 22.92 -17.79 10.87
C LEU A 22 23.44 -16.88 12.01
N SER A 23 24.71 -16.51 12.01
CA SER A 23 25.28 -15.64 13.04
C SER A 23 24.64 -14.25 13.06
N PHE A 24 24.16 -13.72 11.92
CA PHE A 24 23.43 -12.45 11.86
C PHE A 24 22.17 -12.48 12.73
N THR A 25 21.43 -13.60 12.68
CA THR A 25 20.22 -13.79 13.49
C THR A 25 20.53 -13.77 14.99
N TRP A 26 21.68 -14.33 15.40
CA TRP A 26 22.09 -14.32 16.80
C TRP A 26 22.48 -12.93 17.29
N VAL A 27 23.22 -12.17 16.47
CA VAL A 27 23.62 -10.79 16.78
C VAL A 27 22.41 -9.86 16.86
N ALA A 28 21.49 -9.95 15.89
CA ALA A 28 20.26 -9.16 15.90
C ALA A 28 19.43 -9.43 17.18
N LYS A 29 19.17 -10.71 17.49
CA LYS A 29 18.43 -11.11 18.69
C LYS A 29 19.10 -10.66 19.99
N LYS A 30 20.44 -10.61 20.04
CA LYS A 30 21.16 -10.11 21.22
C LYS A 30 20.82 -8.64 21.48
N VAL A 31 20.95 -7.79 20.46
CA VAL A 31 20.64 -6.35 20.56
C VAL A 31 19.16 -6.12 20.87
N GLU A 32 18.25 -6.88 20.26
CA GLU A 32 16.82 -6.83 20.59
C GLU A 32 16.54 -7.20 22.05
N ASN A 33 17.25 -8.20 22.58
CA ASN A 33 17.08 -8.60 23.98
C ASN A 33 17.62 -7.52 24.94
N ASP A 34 18.74 -6.88 24.61
CA ASP A 34 19.29 -5.75 25.37
C ASP A 34 18.29 -4.58 25.39
N ALA A 35 17.68 -4.27 24.24
CA ALA A 35 16.63 -3.26 24.13
C ALA A 35 15.40 -3.60 24.98
N ARG A 36 14.97 -4.87 24.97
CA ARG A 36 13.82 -5.34 25.77
C ARG A 36 14.09 -5.22 27.27
N ILE A 37 15.30 -5.57 27.71
CA ILE A 37 15.73 -5.44 29.11
C ILE A 37 15.75 -3.96 29.52
N TYR A 38 16.29 -3.09 28.68
CA TYR A 38 16.30 -1.63 28.91
C TYR A 38 14.89 -1.06 29.03
N ALA A 39 13.99 -1.48 28.13
CA ALA A 39 12.64 -0.97 28.02
C ALA A 39 11.70 -1.39 29.16
N LYS A 40 11.95 -2.53 29.82
CA LYS A 40 11.09 -3.08 30.89
C LYS A 40 9.61 -3.18 30.50
N GLY A 41 9.33 -3.51 29.23
CA GLY A 41 7.97 -3.64 28.68
C GLY A 41 7.40 -2.37 28.04
N ASP A 42 8.12 -1.24 28.08
CA ASP A 42 7.72 -0.01 27.40
C ASP A 42 8.13 -0.05 25.91
N THR A 43 7.14 -0.24 25.03
CA THR A 43 7.37 -0.37 23.58
C THR A 43 7.98 0.87 22.94
N ALA A 44 7.74 2.07 23.49
CA ALA A 44 8.30 3.31 22.96
C ALA A 44 9.79 3.45 23.31
N LYS A 45 10.17 3.06 24.53
CA LYS A 45 11.59 3.02 24.96
C LYS A 45 12.39 1.96 24.23
N GLU A 46 11.81 0.77 24.04
CA GLU A 46 12.43 -0.30 23.27
C GLU A 46 12.73 0.16 21.85
N LYS A 47 11.75 0.81 21.20
CA LYS A 47 11.91 1.36 19.87
C LYS A 47 13.00 2.45 19.83
N SER A 48 12.96 3.39 20.76
CA SER A 48 13.94 4.49 20.79
C SER A 48 15.37 3.98 20.98
N TYR A 49 15.54 2.93 21.79
CA TYR A 49 16.82 2.25 21.94
C TYR A 49 17.29 1.65 20.61
N LEU A 50 16.44 0.85 19.96
CA LEU A 50 16.76 0.20 18.69
C LEU A 50 17.08 1.21 17.58
N ASP A 51 16.33 2.30 17.51
CA ASP A 51 16.57 3.40 16.57
C ASP A 51 17.95 4.03 16.83
N SER A 52 18.32 4.24 18.09
CA SER A 52 19.62 4.84 18.47
C SER A 52 20.84 3.96 18.13
N VAL A 53 20.67 2.64 18.18
CA VAL A 53 21.77 1.68 17.91
C VAL A 53 21.79 1.17 16.47
N SER A 54 20.80 1.56 15.65
CA SER A 54 20.60 1.05 14.29
C SER A 54 21.82 1.20 13.38
N GLY A 55 22.46 2.37 13.43
CA GLY A 55 23.66 2.69 12.65
C GLY A 55 24.98 2.29 13.31
N LEU A 56 24.96 1.75 14.53
CA LEU A 56 26.18 1.40 15.24
C LEU A 56 26.68 0.00 14.83
N PRO A 57 28.01 -0.22 14.76
CA PRO A 57 28.57 -1.55 14.58
C PRO A 57 28.12 -2.51 15.68
N ALA A 58 27.52 -3.63 15.29
CA ALA A 58 27.00 -4.63 16.21
C ALA A 58 27.65 -6.01 16.02
N TYR A 59 28.19 -6.28 14.83
CA TYR A 59 28.74 -7.60 14.51
C TYR A 59 30.18 -7.76 15.03
N PRO A 60 30.57 -8.89 15.66
CA PRO A 60 31.85 -9.00 16.38
C PRO A 60 33.11 -9.01 15.51
N VAL A 61 33.02 -9.53 14.27
CA VAL A 61 34.20 -9.81 13.42
C VAL A 61 34.38 -8.77 12.32
N PHE A 62 33.26 -8.27 11.81
CA PHE A 62 33.17 -7.30 10.72
C PHE A 62 32.40 -6.10 11.23
N ASN A 63 32.72 -4.91 10.76
CA ASN A 63 32.10 -3.65 11.21
C ASN A 63 30.67 -3.45 10.66
N HIS A 64 29.88 -4.53 10.58
CA HIS A 64 28.49 -4.49 10.15
C HIS A 64 27.63 -3.84 11.23
N THR A 65 26.73 -2.97 10.80
CA THR A 65 25.79 -2.27 11.67
C THR A 65 24.68 -3.21 12.16
N TYR A 66 23.98 -2.82 13.23
CA TYR A 66 22.76 -3.54 13.66
C TYR A 66 21.77 -3.69 12.51
N GLN A 67 21.50 -2.59 11.77
CA GLN A 67 20.61 -2.60 10.62
C GLN A 67 21.00 -3.65 9.56
N TYR A 68 22.29 -3.78 9.25
CA TYR A 68 22.78 -4.79 8.31
C TYR A 68 22.54 -6.23 8.80
N CYS A 69 22.73 -6.49 10.10
CA CYS A 69 22.46 -7.80 10.68
C CYS A 69 20.96 -8.14 10.62
N VAL A 70 20.10 -7.15 10.87
CA VAL A 70 18.64 -7.28 10.82
C VAL A 70 18.14 -7.56 9.40
N GLU A 71 18.72 -6.95 8.37
CA GLU A 71 18.35 -7.22 6.97
C GLU A 71 18.71 -8.63 6.49
N ARG A 72 19.70 -9.26 7.14
CA ARG A 72 20.21 -10.60 6.80
C ARG A 72 19.81 -11.67 7.80
N GLU A 73 18.97 -11.33 8.78
CA GLU A 73 18.47 -12.31 9.72
C GLU A 73 17.54 -13.32 9.02
N LEU A 74 17.38 -14.48 9.64
CA LEU A 74 16.48 -15.50 9.14
C LEU A 74 15.02 -15.03 9.24
N ALA A 75 14.32 -15.09 8.11
CA ALA A 75 12.89 -14.77 8.02
C ALA A 75 12.08 -15.78 8.84
N LEU A 76 11.75 -15.44 10.07
CA LEU A 76 10.97 -16.31 10.97
C LEU A 76 9.49 -16.40 10.56
N GLY A 77 9.02 -15.48 9.72
CA GLY A 77 7.62 -15.40 9.31
C GLY A 77 6.69 -14.92 10.42
N LEU A 78 5.40 -14.81 10.10
CA LEU A 78 4.39 -14.27 11.02
C LEU A 78 4.15 -15.16 12.24
N ASP A 79 4.20 -16.48 12.07
CA ASP A 79 3.90 -17.43 13.14
C ASP A 79 4.95 -17.38 14.27
N LEU A 80 6.23 -17.32 13.91
CA LEU A 80 7.33 -17.32 14.88
C LEU A 80 7.72 -15.93 15.36
N LYS A 81 7.58 -14.88 14.53
CA LYS A 81 7.92 -13.49 14.91
C LYS A 81 6.73 -12.72 15.49
N GLY A 82 5.51 -13.20 15.25
CA GLY A 82 4.29 -12.43 15.48
C GLY A 82 4.18 -11.22 14.53
N GLY A 83 3.08 -10.48 14.58
CA GLY A 83 2.89 -9.29 13.77
C GLY A 83 1.45 -9.06 13.34
N MET A 84 1.26 -8.82 12.04
CA MET A 84 -0.04 -8.53 11.43
C MET A 84 -0.21 -9.22 10.07
N ASN A 85 -1.40 -9.80 9.84
CA ASN A 85 -1.87 -10.25 8.53
C ASN A 85 -3.08 -9.42 8.11
N VAL A 86 -3.09 -8.91 6.88
CA VAL A 86 -4.16 -8.10 6.31
C VAL A 86 -4.51 -8.62 4.92
N THR A 87 -5.80 -8.83 4.66
CA THR A 87 -6.30 -9.07 3.30
C THR A 87 -7.06 -7.83 2.84
N MET A 88 -6.60 -7.25 1.75
CA MET A 88 -7.21 -6.12 1.07
C MET A 88 -7.90 -6.59 -0.21
N GLN A 89 -8.96 -5.88 -0.63
CA GLN A 89 -9.65 -6.14 -1.88
C GLN A 89 -9.74 -4.84 -2.68
N VAL A 90 -9.45 -4.91 -3.97
CA VAL A 90 -9.60 -3.77 -4.88
C VAL A 90 -11.09 -3.49 -5.10
N GLU A 91 -11.48 -2.21 -5.02
CA GLU A 91 -12.87 -1.79 -5.17
C GLU A 91 -13.30 -1.75 -6.64
N LEU A 92 -13.64 -2.92 -7.19
CA LEU A 92 -14.04 -3.05 -8.59
C LEU A 92 -15.35 -2.34 -8.93
N VAL A 93 -16.27 -2.20 -7.98
CA VAL A 93 -17.53 -1.46 -8.19
C VAL A 93 -17.23 -0.01 -8.59
N GLN A 94 -16.33 0.63 -7.84
CA GLN A 94 -15.95 2.02 -8.10
C GLN A 94 -15.12 2.14 -9.37
N LEU A 95 -14.25 1.17 -9.67
CA LEU A 95 -13.52 1.11 -10.93
C LEU A 95 -14.47 1.10 -12.13
N VAL A 96 -15.42 0.17 -12.16
CA VAL A 96 -16.40 0.03 -13.25
C VAL A 96 -17.26 1.29 -13.38
N LYS A 97 -17.62 1.92 -12.26
CA LYS A 97 -18.37 3.19 -12.25
C LYS A 97 -17.56 4.38 -12.76
N ASN A 98 -16.26 4.43 -12.47
CA ASN A 98 -15.36 5.46 -12.97
C ASN A 98 -15.14 5.31 -14.48
N LEU A 99 -14.92 4.08 -14.96
CA LEU A 99 -14.73 3.77 -16.39
C LEU A 99 -15.97 4.12 -17.23
N SER A 100 -17.17 4.08 -16.63
CA SER A 100 -18.42 4.51 -17.28
C SER A 100 -18.69 6.02 -17.17
N ASN A 101 -17.73 6.81 -16.66
CA ASN A 101 -17.90 8.24 -16.35
C ASN A 101 -19.11 8.50 -15.44
N ASN A 102 -19.26 7.70 -14.38
CA ASN A 102 -20.37 7.77 -13.42
C ASN A 102 -21.76 7.72 -14.07
N ASN A 103 -21.96 6.78 -15.00
CA ASN A 103 -23.21 6.66 -15.75
C ASN A 103 -24.45 6.57 -14.80
N PRO A 104 -25.46 7.44 -14.98
CA PRO A 104 -26.65 7.48 -14.12
C PRO A 104 -27.71 6.40 -14.45
N ASP A 105 -27.49 5.56 -15.47
CA ASP A 105 -28.47 4.56 -15.90
C ASP A 105 -28.93 3.65 -14.74
N PRO A 106 -30.25 3.55 -14.46
CA PRO A 106 -30.76 2.73 -13.36
C PRO A 106 -30.45 1.25 -13.53
N ALA A 107 -30.54 0.70 -14.74
CA ALA A 107 -30.28 -0.71 -15.00
C ALA A 107 -28.80 -1.06 -14.77
N PHE A 108 -27.90 -0.20 -15.22
CA PHE A 108 -26.46 -0.28 -14.93
C PHE A 108 -26.15 -0.26 -13.43
N ASN A 109 -26.68 0.73 -12.69
CA ASN A 109 -26.43 0.84 -11.26
C ASN A 109 -27.02 -0.33 -10.47
N GLN A 110 -28.17 -0.85 -10.90
CA GLN A 110 -28.77 -2.05 -10.32
C GLN A 110 -27.93 -3.30 -10.62
N ALA A 111 -27.39 -3.45 -11.83
CA ALA A 111 -26.49 -4.55 -12.18
C ALA A 111 -25.22 -4.55 -11.30
N LEU A 112 -24.61 -3.38 -11.07
CA LEU A 112 -23.47 -3.22 -10.16
C LEU A 112 -23.82 -3.65 -8.73
N ALA A 113 -24.98 -3.25 -8.22
CA ALA A 113 -25.44 -3.60 -6.88
C ALA A 113 -25.73 -5.10 -6.71
N ASN A 114 -26.40 -5.71 -7.70
CA ASN A 114 -26.67 -7.13 -7.75
C ASN A 114 -25.36 -7.94 -7.77
N ALA A 115 -24.44 -7.57 -8.65
CA ALA A 115 -23.15 -8.25 -8.77
C ALA A 115 -22.34 -8.15 -7.47
N ASN A 116 -22.30 -6.98 -6.83
CA ASN A 116 -21.62 -6.79 -5.55
C ASN A 116 -22.22 -7.70 -4.45
N THR A 117 -23.55 -7.84 -4.42
CA THR A 117 -24.25 -8.69 -3.46
C THR A 117 -23.97 -10.19 -3.71
N ILE A 118 -23.98 -10.61 -4.97
CA ILE A 118 -23.70 -12.00 -5.36
C ILE A 118 -22.26 -12.39 -4.99
N VAL A 119 -21.29 -11.55 -5.32
CA VAL A 119 -19.87 -11.82 -5.02
C VAL A 119 -19.61 -11.79 -3.51
N LYS A 120 -20.16 -10.81 -2.78
CA LYS A 120 -19.99 -10.74 -1.31
C LYS A 120 -20.63 -11.90 -0.56
N SER A 121 -21.73 -12.45 -1.08
CA SER A 121 -22.40 -13.61 -0.48
C SER A 121 -21.70 -14.95 -0.75
N GLY A 122 -20.61 -14.96 -1.53
CA GLY A 122 -19.89 -16.20 -1.88
C GLY A 122 -20.69 -17.16 -2.76
N LYS A 123 -21.84 -16.72 -3.30
CA LYS A 123 -22.74 -17.54 -4.12
C LYS A 123 -22.22 -17.78 -5.53
N SER A 124 -21.20 -17.04 -5.96
CA SER A 124 -20.58 -17.19 -7.27
C SER A 124 -19.09 -17.47 -7.12
N GLN A 125 -18.61 -18.45 -7.89
CA GLN A 125 -17.17 -18.72 -8.10
C GLN A 125 -16.60 -17.90 -9.26
N SER A 126 -17.45 -17.15 -9.98
CA SER A 126 -17.01 -16.32 -11.11
C SER A 126 -16.48 -14.97 -10.66
N ASP A 127 -15.59 -14.42 -11.47
CA ASP A 127 -15.05 -13.06 -11.32
C ASP A 127 -16.17 -11.99 -11.27
N TYR A 128 -15.92 -10.90 -10.53
CA TYR A 128 -16.88 -9.82 -10.35
C TYR A 128 -17.33 -9.19 -11.66
N ILE A 129 -16.42 -8.98 -12.63
CA ILE A 129 -16.75 -8.38 -13.92
C ILE A 129 -17.69 -9.28 -14.71
N THR A 130 -17.42 -10.59 -14.72
CA THR A 130 -18.30 -11.59 -15.36
C THR A 130 -19.70 -11.56 -14.74
N VAL A 131 -19.80 -11.52 -13.40
CA VAL A 131 -21.09 -11.45 -12.71
C VAL A 131 -21.82 -10.15 -13.05
N PHE A 132 -21.11 -9.03 -13.09
CA PHE A 132 -21.67 -7.73 -13.48
C PHE A 132 -22.24 -7.74 -14.90
N VAL A 133 -21.48 -8.23 -15.89
CA VAL A 133 -21.94 -8.30 -17.28
C VAL A 133 -23.17 -9.18 -17.40
N ASN A 134 -23.18 -10.35 -16.75
CA ASN A 134 -24.33 -11.25 -16.73
C ASN A 134 -25.58 -10.61 -16.09
N GLU A 135 -25.42 -9.89 -14.98
CA GLU A 135 -26.54 -9.19 -14.33
C GLU A 135 -27.05 -8.02 -15.18
N TYR A 136 -26.17 -7.31 -15.88
CA TYR A 136 -26.56 -6.26 -16.81
C TYR A 136 -27.36 -6.82 -17.99
N GLU A 137 -26.91 -7.91 -18.61
CA GLU A 137 -27.61 -8.55 -19.72
C GLU A 137 -28.98 -9.13 -19.31
N LYS A 138 -29.13 -9.60 -18.07
CA LYS A 138 -30.44 -10.01 -17.53
C LYS A 138 -31.40 -8.83 -17.38
N LEU A 139 -30.91 -7.69 -16.90
CA LEU A 139 -31.73 -6.49 -16.69
C LEU A 139 -32.01 -5.74 -17.99
N ASN A 140 -31.11 -5.81 -18.96
CA ASN A 140 -31.23 -5.18 -20.27
C ASN A 140 -30.73 -6.09 -21.40
N PRO A 141 -31.56 -7.05 -21.87
CA PRO A 141 -31.15 -8.05 -22.87
C PRO A 141 -30.72 -7.48 -24.23
N ASN A 142 -31.22 -6.29 -24.58
CA ASN A 142 -30.85 -5.58 -25.81
C ASN A 142 -29.82 -4.46 -25.54
N GLY A 143 -29.36 -4.33 -24.30
CA GLY A 143 -28.41 -3.32 -23.85
C GLY A 143 -27.01 -3.59 -24.38
N ARG A 144 -26.37 -2.53 -24.87
CA ARG A 144 -24.97 -2.58 -25.32
C ARG A 144 -24.10 -1.91 -24.27
N LEU A 145 -23.26 -2.67 -23.57
CA LEU A 145 -22.30 -2.12 -22.62
C LEU A 145 -21.33 -1.13 -23.29
N ALA A 146 -21.05 -1.32 -24.59
CA ALA A 146 -20.22 -0.39 -25.33
C ALA A 146 -20.75 1.06 -25.26
N SER A 147 -22.07 1.31 -25.26
CA SER A 147 -22.60 2.69 -25.17
C SER A 147 -22.34 3.35 -23.81
N ILE A 148 -22.08 2.55 -22.78
CA ILE A 148 -21.76 3.00 -21.41
C ILE A 148 -20.25 3.24 -21.28
N PHE A 149 -19.43 2.37 -21.85
CA PHE A 149 -17.99 2.34 -21.60
C PHE A 149 -17.12 2.95 -22.70
N SER A 150 -17.64 3.21 -23.90
CA SER A 150 -16.89 3.93 -24.97
C SER A 150 -16.89 5.45 -24.75
N THR A 151 -16.52 5.85 -23.53
CA THR A 151 -16.29 7.24 -23.11
C THR A 151 -15.06 7.80 -23.85
N LYS A 152 -14.89 9.13 -23.82
CA LYS A 152 -13.73 9.79 -24.48
C LYS A 152 -12.39 9.23 -24.02
N ASP A 153 -12.27 8.91 -22.73
CA ASP A 153 -11.03 8.41 -22.12
C ASP A 153 -10.71 6.97 -22.54
N ASN A 154 -11.74 6.17 -22.85
CA ASN A 154 -11.59 4.75 -23.17
C ASN A 154 -11.53 4.46 -24.69
N GLN A 155 -11.79 5.46 -25.55
CA GLN A 155 -11.90 5.27 -27.01
C GLN A 155 -10.66 4.68 -27.68
N ALA A 156 -9.47 4.86 -27.08
CA ALA A 156 -8.24 4.25 -27.57
C ALA A 156 -8.24 2.71 -27.42
N HIS A 157 -9.01 2.19 -26.47
CA HIS A 157 -9.03 0.77 -26.09
C HIS A 157 -10.38 0.09 -26.38
N LEU A 158 -11.47 0.85 -26.45
CA LEU A 158 -12.82 0.32 -26.63
C LEU A 158 -13.60 1.06 -27.72
N LYS A 159 -13.97 0.33 -28.79
CA LYS A 159 -14.75 0.86 -29.91
C LYS A 159 -16.24 0.96 -29.57
N PHE A 160 -16.93 1.95 -30.13
CA PHE A 160 -18.37 2.15 -29.96
C PHE A 160 -19.25 0.95 -30.38
N ASN A 161 -18.81 0.20 -31.38
CA ASN A 161 -19.54 -0.96 -31.88
C ASN A 161 -19.12 -2.29 -31.23
N ALA A 162 -18.30 -2.25 -30.17
CA ALA A 162 -17.90 -3.43 -29.43
C ALA A 162 -19.11 -4.22 -28.93
N SER A 163 -18.92 -5.53 -28.85
CA SER A 163 -19.81 -6.49 -28.20
C SER A 163 -19.66 -6.44 -26.68
N ASN A 164 -20.65 -6.95 -25.95
CA ASN A 164 -20.57 -7.02 -24.49
C ASN A 164 -19.39 -7.89 -24.01
N SER A 165 -19.03 -8.93 -24.77
CA SER A 165 -17.85 -9.76 -24.47
C SER A 165 -16.52 -9.02 -24.64
N GLU A 166 -16.41 -8.15 -25.65
CA GLU A 166 -15.22 -7.28 -25.80
C GLU A 166 -15.14 -6.25 -24.66
N VAL A 167 -16.27 -5.71 -24.22
CA VAL A 167 -16.32 -4.81 -23.06
C VAL A 167 -15.94 -5.56 -21.78
N GLU A 168 -16.42 -6.79 -21.60
CA GLU A 168 -16.05 -7.63 -20.47
C GLU A 168 -14.53 -7.88 -20.42
N ALA A 169 -13.92 -8.19 -21.56
CA ALA A 169 -12.48 -8.38 -21.66
C ALA A 169 -11.71 -7.11 -21.30
N TYR A 170 -12.15 -5.95 -21.80
CA TYR A 170 -11.58 -4.65 -21.44
C TYR A 170 -11.67 -4.38 -19.93
N LEU A 171 -12.85 -4.56 -19.34
CA LEU A 171 -13.05 -4.34 -17.91
C LEU A 171 -12.22 -5.29 -17.03
N LYS A 172 -11.99 -6.53 -17.48
CA LYS A 172 -11.10 -7.47 -16.78
C LYS A 172 -9.64 -7.03 -16.85
N ASP A 173 -9.20 -6.50 -17.99
CA ASP A 173 -7.83 -5.99 -18.15
C ASP A 173 -7.58 -4.77 -17.26
N GLU A 174 -8.54 -3.83 -17.22
CA GLU A 174 -8.51 -2.68 -16.31
C GLU A 174 -8.54 -3.12 -14.83
N ALA A 175 -9.35 -4.12 -14.49
CA ALA A 175 -9.39 -4.68 -13.14
C ALA A 175 -8.05 -5.31 -12.73
N ASN A 176 -7.38 -6.03 -13.64
CA ASN A 176 -6.05 -6.59 -13.40
C ASN A 176 -5.01 -5.49 -13.25
N THR A 177 -5.04 -4.48 -14.12
CA THR A 177 -4.15 -3.32 -14.05
C THR A 177 -4.30 -2.58 -12.72
N ALA A 178 -5.53 -2.36 -12.26
CA ALA A 178 -5.80 -1.76 -10.96
C ALA A 178 -5.25 -2.60 -9.78
N VAL A 179 -5.28 -3.93 -9.87
CA VAL A 179 -4.66 -4.83 -8.89
C VAL A 179 -3.14 -4.70 -8.90
N GLU A 180 -2.51 -4.69 -10.07
CA GLU A 180 -1.05 -4.52 -10.19
C GLU A 180 -0.60 -3.17 -9.63
N GLN A 181 -1.29 -2.08 -9.99
CA GLN A 181 -1.00 -0.75 -9.47
C GLN A 181 -1.17 -0.70 -7.94
N SER A 182 -2.25 -1.29 -7.42
CA SER A 182 -2.47 -1.40 -5.97
C SER A 182 -1.34 -2.18 -5.30
N TYR A 183 -0.89 -3.29 -5.89
CA TYR A 183 0.25 -4.07 -5.39
C TYR A 183 1.53 -3.23 -5.34
N THR A 184 1.88 -2.52 -6.41
CA THR A 184 3.07 -1.66 -6.46
C THR A 184 3.01 -0.53 -5.41
N VAL A 185 1.84 0.10 -5.25
CA VAL A 185 1.64 1.15 -4.23
C VAL A 185 1.79 0.57 -2.82
N LEU A 186 1.19 -0.58 -2.54
CA LEU A 186 1.27 -1.22 -1.22
C LEU A 186 2.71 -1.64 -0.92
N ASN A 187 3.43 -2.21 -1.88
CA ASN A 187 4.84 -2.56 -1.73
C ASN A 187 5.69 -1.33 -1.37
N THR A 188 5.55 -0.25 -2.14
CA THR A 188 6.29 1.00 -1.92
C THR A 188 5.98 1.62 -0.55
N ARG A 189 4.72 1.54 -0.10
CA ARG A 189 4.33 2.02 1.24
C ARG A 189 4.94 1.17 2.34
N ILE A 190 4.93 -0.14 2.18
CA ILE A 190 5.43 -1.08 3.19
C ILE A 190 6.93 -0.94 3.40
N ASP A 191 7.70 -0.72 2.33
CA ASP A 191 9.15 -0.49 2.39
C ASP A 191 9.54 0.69 3.30
N GLN A 192 8.64 1.69 3.47
CA GLN A 192 8.89 2.85 4.32
C GLN A 192 8.73 2.58 5.83
N PHE A 193 8.24 1.40 6.24
CA PHE A 193 7.93 1.10 7.65
C PHE A 193 9.04 0.39 8.42
N GLY A 194 10.19 0.12 7.77
CA GLY A 194 11.28 -0.60 8.42
C GLY A 194 10.87 -1.99 8.90
N VAL A 195 9.83 -2.57 8.29
CA VAL A 195 9.49 -3.98 8.49
C VAL A 195 10.52 -4.82 7.77
N THR A 196 11.05 -5.81 8.48
CA THR A 196 11.97 -6.76 7.90
C THR A 196 11.16 -7.78 7.12
N GLN A 197 11.32 -7.76 5.79
CA GLN A 197 10.84 -8.82 4.90
C GLN A 197 9.30 -8.99 4.89
N PRO A 198 8.56 -7.98 4.39
CA PRO A 198 7.12 -8.13 4.18
C PRO A 198 6.82 -9.21 3.13
N ASN A 199 5.76 -9.99 3.34
CA ASN A 199 5.27 -10.94 2.35
C ASN A 199 3.96 -10.41 1.77
N ILE A 200 3.97 -10.03 0.49
CA ILE A 200 2.82 -9.46 -0.22
C ILE A 200 2.49 -10.39 -1.37
N GLN A 201 1.27 -10.91 -1.38
CA GLN A 201 0.81 -11.87 -2.39
C GLN A 201 -0.53 -11.42 -2.98
N LYS A 202 -0.60 -11.46 -4.32
CA LYS A 202 -1.88 -11.33 -5.04
C LYS A 202 -2.64 -12.64 -4.91
N GLN A 203 -3.84 -12.58 -4.37
CA GLN A 203 -4.78 -13.70 -4.30
C GLN A 203 -5.74 -13.66 -5.49
N GLN A 204 -6.43 -14.77 -5.71
CA GLN A 204 -7.55 -14.83 -6.65
C GLN A 204 -8.67 -13.85 -6.21
N ASN A 205 -9.46 -13.36 -7.18
CA ASN A 205 -10.58 -12.43 -6.98
C ASN A 205 -10.16 -11.01 -6.52
N ASN A 206 -9.07 -10.48 -7.09
CA ASN A 206 -8.62 -9.09 -6.90
C ASN A 206 -8.35 -8.73 -5.44
N ARG A 207 -7.82 -9.72 -4.70
CA ARG A 207 -7.41 -9.58 -3.29
C ARG A 207 -5.90 -9.56 -3.20
N ILE A 208 -5.39 -8.84 -2.20
CA ILE A 208 -3.97 -8.74 -1.88
C ILE A 208 -3.81 -9.09 -0.41
N THR A 209 -3.07 -10.14 -0.11
CA THR A 209 -2.71 -10.52 1.26
C THR A 209 -1.34 -9.99 1.60
N ILE A 210 -1.24 -9.42 2.79
CA ILE A 210 -0.06 -8.72 3.28
C ILE A 210 0.24 -9.28 4.66
N GLU A 211 1.42 -9.86 4.81
CA GLU A 211 1.95 -10.31 6.08
C GLU A 211 3.14 -9.45 6.46
N LEU A 212 3.06 -8.87 7.66
CA LEU A 212 4.07 -7.97 8.21
C LEU A 212 4.58 -8.53 9.54
N PRO A 213 5.62 -9.38 9.51
CA PRO A 213 6.24 -9.92 10.72
C PRO A 213 6.90 -8.80 11.54
N GLY A 214 6.85 -8.91 12.88
CA GLY A 214 7.52 -7.97 13.79
C GLY A 214 6.85 -6.60 13.93
N VAL A 215 5.68 -6.37 13.32
CA VAL A 215 4.91 -5.13 13.53
C VAL A 215 4.38 -5.06 14.96
N LYS A 216 4.81 -4.04 15.71
CA LYS A 216 4.33 -3.76 17.08
C LYS A 216 3.11 -2.84 17.11
N ASP A 217 3.04 -1.84 16.22
CA ASP A 217 1.95 -0.85 16.15
C ASP A 217 1.02 -1.14 14.97
N ARG A 218 -0.02 -1.94 15.22
CA ARG A 218 -0.97 -2.38 14.19
C ARG A 218 -1.88 -1.24 13.72
N GLU A 219 -2.26 -0.33 14.60
CA GLU A 219 -3.18 0.77 14.27
C GLU A 219 -2.52 1.76 13.31
N ARG A 220 -1.25 2.09 13.54
CA ARG A 220 -0.48 2.93 12.62
C ARG A 220 -0.40 2.29 11.23
N VAL A 221 -0.06 1.01 11.15
CA VAL A 221 0.07 0.33 9.86
C VAL A 221 -1.29 0.23 9.17
N ARG A 222 -2.37 -0.10 9.89
CA ARG A 222 -3.73 -0.08 9.34
C ARG A 222 -4.07 1.27 8.72
N LYS A 223 -3.85 2.37 9.46
CA LYS A 223 -4.14 3.73 8.98
C LYS A 223 -3.41 4.05 7.67
N LEU A 224 -2.22 3.50 7.47
CA LEU A 224 -1.37 3.78 6.31
C LEU A 224 -1.68 2.87 5.11
N LEU A 225 -2.07 1.62 5.37
CA LEU A 225 -2.59 0.72 4.33
C LEU A 225 -3.93 1.20 3.79
N VAL A 226 -4.80 1.72 4.66
CA VAL A 226 -6.13 2.25 4.28
C VAL A 226 -6.06 3.67 3.73
N GLY A 227 -5.08 4.47 4.13
CA GLY A 227 -4.99 5.88 3.75
C GLY A 227 -4.94 6.07 2.23
N THR A 228 -5.92 6.76 1.67
CA THR A 228 -5.88 7.21 0.27
C THR A 228 -4.89 8.37 0.18
N ALA A 229 -3.80 8.20 -0.56
CA ALA A 229 -2.82 9.26 -0.77
C ALA A 229 -3.18 10.01 -2.06
N ASN A 230 -4.18 10.89 -1.98
CA ASN A 230 -4.48 11.80 -3.08
C ASN A 230 -3.43 12.92 -3.07
N LEU A 231 -2.49 12.87 -4.02
CA LEU A 231 -1.56 13.97 -4.26
C LEU A 231 -2.24 14.97 -5.20
N GLU A 232 -2.66 16.09 -4.65
CA GLU A 232 -3.25 17.19 -5.40
C GLU A 232 -2.25 18.34 -5.50
N PHE A 233 -2.05 18.82 -6.72
CA PHE A 233 -1.23 19.99 -6.97
C PHE A 233 -2.12 21.22 -6.98
N TYR A 234 -1.90 22.11 -6.02
CA TYR A 234 -2.58 23.39 -5.94
C TYR A 234 -1.66 24.48 -6.48
N GLN A 235 -2.20 25.35 -7.34
CA GLN A 235 -1.52 26.58 -7.69
C GLN A 235 -1.45 27.46 -6.43
N THR A 236 -0.24 27.86 -6.05
CA THR A 236 0.00 28.74 -4.90
C THR A 236 0.48 30.10 -5.40
N TYR A 237 0.27 31.14 -4.60
CA TYR A 237 0.81 32.48 -4.87
C TYR A 237 2.21 32.59 -4.26
N ASP A 238 3.10 33.31 -4.93
CA ASP A 238 4.42 33.60 -4.37
C ASP A 238 4.27 34.53 -3.16
N ASN A 239 5.10 34.32 -2.14
CA ASN A 239 5.13 35.17 -0.95
C ASN A 239 5.47 36.63 -1.33
N LEU A 240 6.20 36.84 -2.43
CA LEU A 240 6.51 38.16 -2.97
C LEU A 240 5.25 38.94 -3.40
N ASP A 241 4.20 38.26 -3.83
CA ASP A 241 2.94 38.89 -4.24
C ASP A 241 2.04 39.22 -3.03
N ALA A 242 2.07 38.39 -2.00
CA ALA A 242 1.23 38.53 -0.81
C ALA A 242 1.78 39.56 0.20
N TYR A 243 3.09 39.65 0.35
CA TYR A 243 3.74 40.46 1.39
C TYR A 243 3.41 41.97 1.31
N PRO A 244 3.42 42.63 0.12
CA PRO A 244 3.09 44.06 0.03
C PRO A 244 1.66 44.36 0.44
N ILE A 245 0.71 43.47 0.11
CA ILE A 245 -0.70 43.61 0.46
C ILE A 245 -0.89 43.51 1.98
N LEU A 246 -0.25 42.53 2.62
CA LEU A 246 -0.30 42.36 4.08
C LEU A 246 0.29 43.57 4.81
N ASN A 247 1.42 44.11 4.33
CA ASN A 247 2.02 45.32 4.90
C ASN A 247 1.13 46.56 4.73
N SER A 248 0.43 46.66 3.59
CA SER A 248 -0.51 47.75 3.33
C SER A 248 -1.72 47.69 4.28
N LEU A 249 -2.25 46.49 4.51
CA LEU A 249 -3.34 46.25 5.44
C LEU A 249 -2.94 46.54 6.89
N ASP A 250 -1.73 46.14 7.30
CA ASP A 250 -1.19 46.42 8.63
C ASP A 250 -1.10 47.94 8.90
N LYS A 251 -0.58 48.70 7.92
CA LYS A 251 -0.53 50.17 7.99
C LYS A 251 -1.91 50.80 8.08
N LEU A 252 -2.89 50.32 7.31
CA LEU A 252 -4.26 50.83 7.37
C LEU A 252 -4.93 50.53 8.72
N LEU A 253 -4.73 49.33 9.27
CA LEU A 253 -5.23 48.95 10.58
C LEU A 253 -4.60 49.78 11.70
N ALA A 254 -3.28 49.99 11.65
CA ALA A 254 -2.57 50.84 12.59
C ALA A 254 -3.01 52.31 12.52
N ALA A 255 -3.31 52.83 11.32
CA ALA A 255 -3.85 54.17 11.16
C ALA A 255 -5.28 54.27 11.74
N LYS A 256 -6.13 53.27 11.51
CA LYS A 256 -7.49 53.22 12.02
C LYS A 256 -7.54 53.08 13.55
N SER A 257 -6.65 52.30 14.16
CA SER A 257 -6.58 52.17 15.63
C SER A 257 -6.23 53.51 16.29
N LYS A 258 -5.23 54.22 15.75
CA LYS A 258 -4.84 55.57 16.23
C LYS A 258 -5.99 56.58 16.14
N LEU A 259 -6.78 56.53 15.06
CA LEU A 259 -7.95 57.40 14.91
C LEU A 259 -9.07 57.06 15.92
N THR A 260 -9.18 55.79 16.31
CA THR A 260 -10.20 55.33 17.27
C THR A 260 -9.85 55.73 18.71
N ASP A 261 -8.56 55.79 19.07
CA ASP A 261 -8.10 56.28 20.37
C ASP A 261 -8.22 57.80 20.51
N THR A 262 -8.10 58.55 19.41
CA THR A 262 -8.18 60.03 19.43
C THR A 262 -9.63 60.53 19.49
N SER A 263 -10.62 59.68 19.20
CA SER A 263 -12.06 60.02 19.23
C SER A 263 -12.73 59.76 20.60
N LYS A 264 -12.01 59.23 21.60
CA LYS A 264 -12.52 58.92 22.95
C LYS A 264 -12.15 59.96 24.02
N THR A 265 -11.51 61.06 23.63
CA THR A 265 -11.36 62.30 24.41
C THR A 265 -12.34 63.34 23.93
#